data_AF-A0A168JPQ4-F1
#
_entry.id   AF-A0A168JPQ4-F1
#
_cell.length_a   1.000
_cell.length_b   1.000
_cell.length_c   1.000
_cell.angle_alpha   90.00
_cell.angle_beta   90.00
_cell.angle_gamma   90.00
#
_symmetry.space_group_name_H-M   'P 1'
#
loop_
_entity.id
_entity.type
_entity.pdbx_description
1 polymer ?
#
loop_
_entity_poly.entity_id
_entity_poly.type
_entity_poly.pdbx_seq_one_letter_code
_entity_poly.pdbx_strand_id
1 'polypeptide(L)'
;MESSLREQVREHITEYSELVKNYFTALSSVAENNVVDSVNGPDQIIKKMALVDDKLQRAVEHIESHQIRQQQIIQVQDEIHQHNVALLEIIQKLGTVREELDLSLTQAKVELKAIKYASESNVQFTDVLSYASKLSKYTSAPPNFDSVNKDVKVDFEKPYPDEERMRRGLLYWQNAPQQRLEDKFESSDDDMSGNEEMEDINTNKQAEDTGGDPFWILDLNPDMQS
;
A
#
# COMPACT_ATOMS: atom_id res chain seq x y z
N MET A 1 15.16 51.92 15.74
CA MET A 1 14.10 51.81 14.72
C MET A 1 14.54 52.67 13.56
N GLU A 2 15.31 52.09 12.64
CA GLU A 2 15.71 52.79 11.43
C GLU A 2 14.43 53.06 10.63
N SER A 3 14.13 54.32 10.36
CA SER A 3 13.03 54.68 9.46
C SER A 3 13.24 53.94 8.14
N SER A 4 12.16 53.31 7.64
CA SER A 4 12.19 52.59 6.37
C SER A 4 12.83 53.46 5.30
N LEU A 5 13.73 52.92 4.47
CA LEU A 5 14.37 53.66 3.36
C LEU A 5 13.34 54.39 2.48
N ARG A 6 12.15 53.78 2.34
CA ARG A 6 11.01 54.37 1.65
C ARG A 6 10.48 55.63 2.32
N GLU A 7 10.46 55.67 3.64
CA GLU A 7 10.01 56.81 4.45
C GLU A 7 11.01 57.96 4.36
N GLN A 8 12.32 57.65 4.40
CA GLN A 8 13.39 58.65 4.22
C GLN A 8 13.38 59.28 2.82
N VAL A 9 13.20 58.48 1.77
CA VAL A 9 13.07 59.00 0.40
C VAL A 9 11.80 59.85 0.27
N ARG A 10 10.68 59.44 0.87
CA ARG A 10 9.44 60.22 0.85
C ARG A 10 9.63 61.58 1.56
N GLU A 11 10.31 61.59 2.70
CA GLU A 11 10.63 62.78 3.46
C GLU A 11 11.50 63.76 2.65
N HIS A 12 12.58 63.27 2.02
CA HIS A 12 13.43 64.10 1.16
C HIS A 12 12.70 64.64 -0.08
N ILE A 13 11.80 63.85 -0.69
CA ILE A 13 10.97 64.32 -1.82
C ILE A 13 9.98 65.39 -1.36
N THR A 14 9.37 65.24 -0.18
CA THR A 14 8.47 66.26 0.37
C THR A 14 9.21 67.54 0.73
N GLU A 15 10.40 67.43 1.33
CA GLU A 15 11.29 68.56 1.64
C GLU A 15 11.71 69.29 0.36
N TYR A 16 12.10 68.55 -0.68
CA TYR A 16 12.44 69.12 -1.99
C TYR A 16 11.24 69.87 -2.60
N SER A 17 10.04 69.28 -2.59
CA SER A 17 8.80 69.91 -3.07
C SER A 17 8.48 71.20 -2.31
N GLU A 18 8.65 71.22 -0.99
CA GLU A 18 8.45 72.42 -0.17
C GLU A 18 9.48 73.51 -0.48
N LEU A 19 10.75 73.14 -0.67
CA LEU A 19 11.80 74.06 -1.12
C LEU A 19 11.51 74.63 -2.51
N VAL A 20 10.96 73.85 -3.44
CA VAL A 20 10.52 74.33 -4.76
C VAL A 20 9.42 75.37 -4.65
N LYS A 21 8.40 75.11 -3.82
CA LYS A 21 7.32 76.08 -3.57
C LYS A 21 7.88 77.38 -2.96
N ASN A 22 8.77 77.26 -1.99
CA ASN A 22 9.41 78.40 -1.33
C ASN A 22 10.34 79.19 -2.26
N TYR A 23 10.99 78.52 -3.21
CA TYR A 23 11.80 79.18 -4.23
C TYR A 23 10.94 80.05 -5.15
N PHE A 24 9.82 79.51 -5.65
CA PHE A 24 8.93 80.26 -6.53
C PHE A 24 8.24 81.45 -5.81
N THR A 25 7.89 81.31 -4.53
CA THR A 25 7.33 82.42 -3.74
C THR A 25 8.37 83.49 -3.40
N ALA A 26 9.62 83.09 -3.14
CA ALA A 26 10.72 84.04 -2.96
C ALA A 26 11.01 84.81 -4.26
N LEU A 27 10.99 84.13 -5.42
CA LEU A 27 11.24 84.75 -6.72
C LEU A 27 10.11 85.69 -7.15
N SER A 28 8.84 85.35 -6.86
CA SER A 28 7.72 86.27 -7.07
C SER A 28 7.81 87.50 -6.17
N SER A 29 8.24 87.34 -4.91
CA SER A 29 8.43 88.44 -3.97
C SER A 29 9.57 89.40 -4.39
N VAL A 30 10.66 88.85 -4.94
CA VAL A 30 11.76 89.63 -5.54
C VAL A 30 11.27 90.41 -6.76
N ALA A 31 10.45 89.79 -7.63
CA ALA A 31 9.89 90.44 -8.81
C ALA A 31 8.91 91.57 -8.48
N GLU A 32 8.25 91.50 -7.32
CA GLU A 32 7.35 92.53 -6.80
C GLU A 32 8.07 93.68 -6.04
N ASN A 33 9.41 93.72 -6.05
CA ASN A 33 10.25 94.74 -5.38
C ASN A 33 10.07 94.83 -3.85
N ASN A 34 9.68 93.73 -3.18
CA ASN A 34 9.71 93.66 -1.73
C ASN A 34 11.16 93.46 -1.20
N VAL A 35 11.47 93.99 -0.02
CA VAL A 35 12.80 93.85 0.62
C VAL A 35 13.02 92.37 0.96
N VAL A 36 13.87 91.71 0.19
CA VAL A 36 14.18 90.30 0.36
C VAL A 36 15.15 90.17 1.53
N ASP A 37 14.78 89.45 2.59
CA ASP A 37 15.70 89.06 3.65
C ASP A 37 16.86 88.25 3.06
N SER A 38 18.10 88.66 3.32
CA SER A 38 19.31 87.97 2.80
C SER A 38 19.43 86.49 3.21
N VAL A 39 18.63 86.07 4.18
CA VAL A 39 18.56 84.71 4.74
C VAL A 39 17.68 83.77 3.91
N ASN A 40 16.69 84.30 3.17
CA ASN A 40 15.78 83.52 2.30
C ASN A 40 15.89 83.92 0.82
N GLY A 41 17.01 84.53 0.44
CA GLY A 41 17.30 84.82 -0.95
C GLY A 41 17.27 83.55 -1.82
N PRO A 42 16.87 83.65 -3.10
CA PRO A 42 16.75 82.51 -4.01
C PRO A 42 18.03 81.66 -4.06
N ASP A 43 19.20 82.28 -3.95
CA ASP A 43 20.51 81.61 -3.94
C ASP A 43 20.71 80.66 -2.74
N GLN A 44 20.17 80.99 -1.56
CA GLN A 44 20.25 80.10 -0.40
C GLN A 44 19.30 78.91 -0.53
N ILE A 45 18.13 79.11 -1.15
CA ILE A 45 17.15 78.04 -1.39
C ILE A 45 17.70 77.04 -2.41
N ILE A 46 18.36 77.52 -3.48
CA ILE A 46 19.05 76.66 -4.46
C ILE A 46 20.15 75.83 -3.79
N LYS A 47 20.95 76.42 -2.90
CA LYS A 47 21.97 75.67 -2.14
C LYS A 47 21.34 74.58 -1.26
N LYS A 48 20.22 74.87 -0.61
CA LYS A 48 19.48 73.88 0.19
C LYS A 48 18.89 72.77 -0.69
N MET A 49 18.35 73.10 -1.87
CA MET A 49 17.90 72.10 -2.85
C MET A 49 19.02 71.18 -3.29
N ALA A 50 20.19 71.72 -3.64
CA ALA A 50 21.34 70.92 -4.06
C ALA A 50 21.80 69.94 -2.96
N LEU A 51 21.70 70.33 -1.69
CA LEU A 51 22.00 69.43 -0.56
C LEU A 51 20.94 68.33 -0.40
N VAL A 52 19.66 68.63 -0.62
CA VAL A 52 18.59 67.61 -0.58
C VAL A 52 18.71 66.65 -1.76
N ASP A 53 19.08 67.15 -2.93
CA ASP A 53 19.32 66.35 -4.13
C ASP A 53 20.49 65.37 -3.95
N ASP A 54 21.61 65.84 -3.38
CA ASP A 54 22.76 64.99 -3.00
C ASP A 54 22.38 63.93 -1.96
N LYS A 55 21.51 64.26 -0.99
CA LYS A 55 20.96 63.25 -0.05
C LYS A 55 20.07 62.23 -0.76
N LEU A 56 19.25 62.66 -1.72
CA LEU A 56 18.36 61.78 -2.48
C LEU A 56 19.16 60.84 -3.38
N GLN A 57 20.21 61.34 -4.03
CA GLN A 57 21.17 60.55 -4.82
C GLN A 57 21.76 59.41 -3.98
N ARG A 58 22.28 59.71 -2.78
CA ARG A 58 22.83 58.70 -1.87
C ARG A 58 21.79 57.68 -1.42
N ALA A 59 20.55 58.12 -1.18
CA ALA A 59 19.46 57.22 -0.80
C ALA A 59 19.12 56.25 -1.96
N VAL A 60 19.15 56.72 -3.20
CA VAL A 60 18.95 55.89 -4.39
C VAL A 60 20.07 54.87 -4.56
N GLU A 61 21.34 55.29 -4.45
CA GLU A 61 22.50 54.38 -4.51
C GLU A 61 22.42 53.28 -3.42
N HIS A 62 21.93 53.64 -2.24
CA HIS A 62 21.72 52.69 -1.16
C HIS A 62 20.57 51.70 -1.46
N ILE A 63 19.49 52.15 -2.09
CA ILE A 63 18.40 51.29 -2.55
C ILE A 63 18.89 50.32 -3.62
N GLU A 64 19.67 50.77 -4.60
CA GLU A 64 20.24 49.92 -5.63
C GLU A 64 21.14 48.83 -5.03
N SER A 65 22.01 49.23 -4.09
CA SER A 65 22.86 48.29 -3.35
C SER A 65 22.04 47.25 -2.58
N HIS A 66 20.95 47.68 -1.95
CA HIS A 66 20.03 46.78 -1.25
C HIS A 66 19.29 45.85 -2.21
N GLN A 67 18.86 46.33 -3.38
CA GLN A 67 18.20 45.52 -4.39
C GLN A 67 19.11 44.43 -4.95
N ILE A 68 20.37 44.76 -5.24
CA ILE A 68 21.38 43.79 -5.68
C ILE A 68 21.57 42.71 -4.60
N ARG A 69 21.72 43.11 -3.33
CA ARG A 69 21.84 42.16 -2.23
C ARG A 69 20.58 41.31 -2.07
N GLN A 70 19.39 41.89 -2.21
CA GLN A 70 18.13 41.16 -2.14
C GLN A 70 18.02 40.13 -3.26
N GLN A 71 18.47 40.46 -4.46
CA GLN A 71 18.51 39.51 -5.58
C GLN A 71 19.45 38.34 -5.28
N GLN A 72 20.62 38.61 -4.69
CA GLN A 72 21.54 37.55 -4.25
C GLN A 72 20.92 36.68 -3.14
N ILE A 73 20.20 37.27 -2.19
CA ILE A 73 19.49 36.52 -1.14
C ILE A 73 18.44 35.60 -1.77
N ILE A 74 17.67 36.09 -2.73
CA ILE A 74 16.65 35.28 -3.44
C ILE A 74 17.33 34.13 -4.19
N GLN A 75 18.44 34.38 -4.89
CA GLN A 75 19.20 33.32 -5.57
C GLN A 75 19.67 32.24 -4.60
N VAL A 76 20.26 32.63 -3.47
CA VAL A 76 20.71 31.67 -2.44
C VAL A 76 19.53 30.93 -1.83
N GLN A 77 18.38 31.58 -1.64
CA GLN A 77 17.16 30.92 -1.17
C GLN A 77 16.66 29.87 -2.16
N ASP A 78 16.70 30.17 -3.45
CA ASP A 78 16.32 29.23 -4.51
C ASP A 78 17.29 28.04 -4.57
N GLU A 79 18.60 28.28 -4.42
CA GLU A 79 19.61 27.22 -4.32
C GLU A 79 19.37 26.31 -3.11
N ILE A 80 19.12 26.89 -1.93
CA ILE A 80 18.77 26.14 -0.72
C ILE A 80 17.50 25.31 -0.96
N HIS A 81 16.50 25.89 -1.62
CA HIS A 81 15.26 25.17 -1.94
C HIS A 81 15.53 23.98 -2.86
N GLN A 82 16.33 24.16 -3.92
CA GLN A 82 16.72 23.08 -4.83
C GLN A 82 17.48 21.97 -4.10
N HIS A 83 18.42 22.31 -3.21
CA HIS A 83 19.13 21.33 -2.39
C HIS A 83 18.19 20.56 -1.46
N ASN A 84 17.22 21.23 -0.85
CA ASN A 84 16.22 20.57 0.00
C ASN A 84 15.37 19.57 -0.81
N VAL A 85 14.95 19.93 -2.02
CA VAL A 85 14.20 19.03 -2.90
C VAL A 85 15.06 17.80 -3.26
N ALA A 86 16.31 18.00 -3.66
CA ALA A 86 17.22 16.90 -3.98
C ALA A 86 17.48 15.99 -2.77
N LEU A 87 17.62 16.56 -1.58
CA LEU A 87 17.81 15.80 -0.34
C LEU A 87 16.58 14.93 -0.04
N LEU A 88 15.37 15.49 -0.15
CA LEU A 88 14.13 14.75 0.05
C LEU A 88 13.99 13.61 -0.96
N GLU A 89 14.36 13.84 -2.22
CA GLU A 89 14.36 12.80 -3.25
C GLU A 89 15.32 11.65 -2.89
N ILE A 90 16.51 11.96 -2.39
CA ILE A 90 17.47 10.94 -1.93
C ILE A 90 16.91 10.16 -0.74
N ILE A 91 16.31 10.84 0.25
CA ILE A 91 15.68 10.17 1.40
C ILE A 91 14.57 9.24 0.92
N GLN A 92 13.74 9.69 -0.01
CA GLN A 92 12.66 8.87 -0.55
C GLN A 92 13.21 7.62 -1.26
N LYS A 93 14.21 7.78 -2.15
CA LYS A 93 14.87 6.66 -2.82
C LYS A 93 15.53 5.70 -1.84
N LEU A 94 16.15 6.22 -0.79
CA LEU A 94 16.75 5.38 0.25
C LEU A 94 15.68 4.60 1.03
N GLY A 95 14.54 5.25 1.30
CA GLY A 95 13.38 4.61 1.91
C GLY A 95 12.85 3.46 1.08
N THR A 96 12.63 3.66 -0.22
CA THR A 96 12.13 2.61 -1.11
C THR A 96 13.12 1.45 -1.24
N VAL A 97 14.42 1.74 -1.39
CA VAL A 97 15.45 0.69 -1.45
C VAL A 97 15.52 -0.12 -0.15
N ARG A 98 15.36 0.55 1.00
CA ARG A 98 15.31 -0.14 2.29
C ARG A 98 14.10 -1.07 2.38
N GLU A 99 12.92 -0.60 1.98
CA GLU A 99 11.69 -1.40 1.98
C GLU A 99 11.81 -2.62 1.04
N GLU A 100 12.36 -2.42 -0.16
CA GLU A 100 12.62 -3.51 -1.10
C GLU A 100 13.60 -4.55 -0.52
N LEU A 101 14.66 -4.09 0.16
CA LEU A 101 15.61 -4.98 0.80
C LEU A 101 14.99 -5.76 1.96
N ASP A 102 14.19 -5.10 2.79
CA ASP A 102 13.46 -5.76 3.88
C ASP A 102 12.49 -6.82 3.34
N LEU A 103 11.79 -6.52 2.25
CA LEU A 103 10.92 -7.47 1.56
C LEU A 103 11.72 -8.66 1.00
N SER A 104 12.82 -8.41 0.30
CA SER A 104 13.70 -9.48 -0.21
C SER A 104 14.26 -10.36 0.93
N LEU A 105 14.64 -9.75 2.05
CA LEU A 105 15.15 -10.46 3.22
C LEU A 105 14.05 -11.35 3.85
N THR A 106 12.82 -10.84 3.96
CA THR A 106 11.70 -11.66 4.47
C THR A 106 11.38 -12.83 3.54
N GLN A 107 11.39 -12.61 2.22
CA GLN A 107 11.22 -13.69 1.22
C GLN A 107 12.33 -14.74 1.34
N ALA A 108 13.60 -14.32 1.38
CA ALA A 108 14.74 -15.21 1.55
C ALA A 108 14.64 -16.03 2.86
N LYS A 109 14.14 -15.43 3.96
CA LYS A 109 13.89 -16.14 5.22
C LYS A 109 12.79 -17.20 5.07
N VAL A 110 11.73 -16.91 4.33
CA VAL A 110 10.65 -17.87 4.06
C VAL A 110 11.16 -19.02 3.19
N GLU A 111 11.91 -18.72 2.13
CA GLU A 111 12.53 -19.74 1.27
C GLU A 111 13.50 -20.63 2.04
N LEU A 112 14.34 -20.04 2.90
CA LEU A 112 15.26 -20.81 3.75
C LEU A 112 14.50 -21.77 4.67
N LYS A 113 13.38 -21.32 5.27
CA LYS A 113 12.51 -22.20 6.06
C LYS A 113 11.91 -23.33 5.23
N ALA A 114 11.45 -23.03 4.00
CA ALA A 114 10.91 -24.03 3.09
C ALA A 114 11.97 -25.05 2.67
N ILE A 115 13.20 -24.61 2.37
CA ILE A 115 14.33 -25.49 2.05
C ILE A 115 14.68 -26.39 3.23
N LYS A 116 14.72 -25.84 4.46
CA LYS A 116 14.94 -26.63 5.68
C LYS A 116 13.86 -27.69 5.86
N TYR A 117 12.60 -27.30 5.76
CA TYR A 117 11.48 -28.24 5.84
C TYR A 117 11.55 -29.32 4.74
N ALA A 118 11.89 -28.94 3.51
CA ALA A 118 12.09 -29.88 2.40
C ALA A 118 13.28 -30.82 2.63
N SER A 119 14.34 -30.34 3.28
CA SER A 119 15.51 -31.17 3.61
C SER A 119 15.26 -32.12 4.78
N GLU A 120 14.42 -31.72 5.74
CA GLU A 120 14.00 -32.54 6.87
C GLU A 120 12.92 -33.55 6.49
N SER A 121 12.02 -33.17 5.56
CA SER A 121 11.04 -34.08 4.99
C SER A 121 11.70 -34.97 3.94
N ASN A 122 12.02 -36.21 4.32
CA ASN A 122 12.58 -37.22 3.43
C ASN A 122 11.52 -37.76 2.45
N VAL A 123 10.97 -36.89 1.59
CA VAL A 123 10.03 -37.26 0.54
C VAL A 123 10.83 -37.58 -0.72
N GLN A 124 10.75 -38.84 -1.17
CA GLN A 124 11.44 -39.26 -2.38
C GLN A 124 10.75 -38.70 -3.62
N PHE A 125 11.53 -38.24 -4.59
CA PHE A 125 11.02 -37.70 -5.86
C PHE A 125 10.10 -38.69 -6.59
N THR A 126 10.39 -39.99 -6.47
CA THR A 126 9.57 -41.08 -7.05
C THR A 126 8.16 -41.08 -6.49
N ASP A 127 8.00 -40.81 -5.19
CA ASP A 127 6.70 -40.84 -4.51
C ASP A 127 5.86 -39.65 -4.95
N VAL A 128 6.48 -38.46 -5.04
CA VAL A 128 5.84 -37.24 -5.57
C VAL A 128 5.35 -37.46 -7.00
N LEU A 129 6.20 -38.02 -7.87
CA LEU A 129 5.83 -38.27 -9.27
C LEU A 129 4.70 -39.29 -9.39
N SER A 130 4.76 -40.37 -8.61
CA SER A 130 3.71 -41.39 -8.59
C SER A 130 2.38 -40.84 -8.08
N TYR A 131 2.43 -39.97 -7.06
CA TYR A 131 1.25 -39.34 -6.48
C TYR A 131 0.66 -38.27 -7.40
N ALA A 132 1.51 -37.45 -8.04
CA ALA A 132 1.10 -36.46 -9.03
C ALA A 132 0.43 -37.12 -10.25
N SER A 133 0.97 -38.25 -10.73
CA SER A 133 0.34 -39.05 -11.80
C SER A 133 -1.04 -39.58 -11.40
N LYS A 134 -1.21 -40.01 -10.13
CA LYS A 134 -2.53 -40.41 -9.59
C LYS A 134 -3.50 -39.21 -9.52
N LEU A 135 -3.04 -38.05 -9.03
CA LEU A 135 -3.85 -36.84 -8.92
C LEU A 135 -4.24 -36.25 -10.28
N SER A 136 -3.40 -36.38 -11.30
CA SER A 136 -3.67 -35.84 -12.64
C SER A 136 -4.99 -36.34 -13.23
N LYS A 137 -5.40 -37.58 -12.89
CA LYS A 137 -6.67 -38.17 -13.34
C LYS A 137 -7.92 -37.48 -12.78
N TYR A 138 -7.78 -36.80 -11.63
CA TYR A 138 -8.86 -36.15 -10.90
C TYR A 138 -8.84 -34.62 -11.03
N THR A 139 -7.73 -34.05 -11.49
CA THR A 139 -7.48 -32.60 -11.44
C THR A 139 -7.32 -31.96 -12.81
N SER A 140 -7.06 -32.74 -13.86
CA SER A 140 -6.88 -32.23 -15.22
C SER A 140 -8.00 -32.73 -16.13
N ALA A 141 -8.70 -31.79 -16.79
CA ALA A 141 -9.57 -32.14 -17.91
C ALA A 141 -8.68 -32.58 -19.09
N PRO A 142 -8.90 -33.76 -19.69
CA PRO A 142 -8.13 -34.21 -20.84
C PRO A 142 -8.13 -33.17 -21.96
N PRO A 143 -7.01 -32.97 -22.67
CA PRO A 143 -7.00 -32.11 -23.84
C PRO A 143 -8.01 -32.66 -24.85
N ASN A 144 -9.01 -31.84 -25.19
CA ASN A 144 -10.23 -32.17 -25.97
C ASN A 144 -11.46 -32.69 -25.18
N PHE A 145 -11.58 -32.40 -23.88
CA PHE A 145 -12.82 -32.68 -23.14
C PHE A 145 -13.96 -31.77 -23.62
N ASP A 146 -14.83 -32.30 -24.48
CA ASP A 146 -16.07 -31.64 -24.91
C ASP A 146 -17.22 -32.09 -23.99
N SER A 147 -17.67 -31.20 -23.10
CA SER A 147 -18.76 -31.45 -22.14
C SER A 147 -20.10 -31.83 -22.81
N VAL A 148 -20.23 -31.60 -24.12
CA VAL A 148 -21.45 -31.82 -24.90
C VAL A 148 -21.49 -33.22 -25.52
N ASN A 149 -20.33 -33.87 -25.68
CA ASN A 149 -20.20 -35.19 -26.33
C ASN A 149 -19.65 -36.22 -25.32
N LYS A 150 -20.51 -36.63 -24.39
CA LYS A 150 -20.20 -37.56 -23.28
C LYS A 150 -19.88 -39.00 -23.73
N ASP A 151 -20.00 -39.30 -25.03
CA ASP A 151 -19.84 -40.64 -25.59
C ASP A 151 -18.38 -40.98 -25.96
N VAL A 152 -17.47 -40.01 -25.94
CA VAL A 152 -16.04 -40.29 -26.05
C VAL A 152 -15.57 -40.72 -24.67
N LYS A 153 -15.30 -42.03 -24.51
CA LYS A 153 -14.74 -42.64 -23.29
C LYS A 153 -13.35 -42.06 -23.00
N VAL A 154 -13.30 -40.88 -22.44
CA VAL A 154 -12.11 -40.36 -21.80
C VAL A 154 -12.28 -40.64 -20.31
N ASP A 155 -11.30 -41.33 -19.72
CA ASP A 155 -11.29 -41.73 -18.31
C ASP A 155 -11.12 -40.51 -17.39
N PHE A 156 -12.08 -39.59 -17.43
CA PHE A 156 -12.16 -38.43 -16.55
C PHE A 156 -12.90 -38.84 -15.29
N GLU A 157 -12.14 -39.04 -14.21
CA GLU A 157 -12.71 -39.26 -12.90
C GLU A 157 -13.09 -37.92 -12.29
N LYS A 158 -14.29 -37.84 -11.71
CA LYS A 158 -14.76 -36.60 -11.08
C LYS A 158 -13.86 -36.22 -9.89
N PRO A 159 -13.71 -34.92 -9.60
CA PRO A 159 -12.82 -34.42 -8.55
C PRO A 159 -13.28 -34.80 -7.13
N TYR A 160 -14.55 -35.17 -6.95
CA TYR A 160 -15.12 -35.65 -5.70
C TYR A 160 -15.73 -37.05 -5.90
N PRO A 161 -15.75 -37.90 -4.85
CA PRO A 161 -16.33 -39.23 -4.94
C PRO A 161 -17.84 -39.16 -5.23
N ASP A 162 -18.28 -39.89 -6.25
CA ASP A 162 -19.70 -40.04 -6.58
C ASP A 162 -20.46 -40.88 -5.54
N GLU A 163 -21.77 -40.63 -5.42
CA GLU A 163 -22.69 -41.40 -4.56
C GLU A 163 -22.59 -42.91 -4.79
N GLU A 164 -22.51 -43.37 -6.03
CA GLU A 164 -22.32 -44.79 -6.35
C GLU A 164 -20.96 -45.34 -5.91
N ARG A 165 -19.91 -44.51 -5.90
CA ARG A 165 -18.57 -44.88 -5.44
C ARG A 165 -18.51 -44.89 -3.91
N MET A 166 -19.21 -43.96 -3.25
CA MET A 166 -19.40 -43.94 -1.80
C MET A 166 -20.19 -45.16 -1.32
N ARG A 167 -21.31 -45.50 -1.98
CA ARG A 167 -22.15 -46.67 -1.69
C ARG A 167 -21.41 -48.00 -1.87
N ARG A 168 -20.49 -48.07 -2.83
CA ARG A 168 -19.63 -49.24 -3.02
C ARG A 168 -18.41 -49.28 -2.09
N GLY A 169 -18.13 -48.20 -1.37
CA GLY A 169 -16.99 -48.10 -0.47
C GLY A 169 -17.13 -49.01 0.73
N LEU A 170 -16.00 -49.54 1.22
CA LEU A 170 -15.95 -50.43 2.38
C LEU A 170 -16.65 -49.85 3.61
N LEU A 171 -16.54 -48.54 3.79
CA LEU A 171 -17.16 -47.80 4.89
C LEU A 171 -18.70 -47.79 4.81
N TYR A 172 -19.28 -47.79 3.61
CA TYR A 172 -20.73 -47.93 3.44
C TYR A 172 -21.17 -49.34 3.81
N TRP A 173 -20.46 -50.39 3.39
CA TRP A 173 -20.82 -51.78 3.71
C TRP A 173 -20.68 -52.12 5.20
N GLN A 174 -19.70 -51.54 5.89
CA GLN A 174 -19.54 -51.71 7.34
C GLN A 174 -20.65 -51.05 8.15
N ASN A 175 -21.20 -49.93 7.64
CA ASN A 175 -22.24 -49.15 8.30
C ASN A 175 -23.63 -49.35 7.68
N ALA A 176 -23.73 -50.18 6.63
CA ALA A 176 -24.99 -50.48 6.00
C ALA A 176 -25.84 -51.24 7.03
N PRO A 177 -27.10 -50.82 7.26
CA PRO A 177 -28.00 -51.66 8.03
C PRO A 177 -28.06 -52.99 7.30
N GLN A 178 -27.73 -54.08 7.99
CA GLN A 178 -27.92 -55.44 7.48
C GLN A 178 -29.29 -55.46 6.78
N GLN A 179 -29.31 -55.64 5.46
CA GLN A 179 -30.55 -55.80 4.73
C GLN A 179 -31.24 -57.03 5.33
N ARG A 180 -32.17 -56.80 6.25
CA ARG A 180 -33.20 -57.80 6.54
C ARG A 180 -33.90 -58.01 5.20
N LEU A 181 -33.81 -59.22 4.69
CA LEU A 181 -34.61 -59.75 3.60
C LEU A 181 -36.10 -59.54 3.94
N GLU A 182 -36.64 -58.37 3.62
CA GLU A 182 -38.06 -58.09 3.67
C GLU A 182 -38.46 -57.40 2.38
N ASP A 183 -38.41 -58.17 1.29
CA ASP A 183 -39.33 -58.04 0.16
C ASP A 183 -39.96 -59.41 -0.06
N LYS A 184 -40.89 -59.74 0.84
CA LYS A 184 -41.81 -60.87 0.69
C LYS A 184 -42.90 -60.41 -0.27
N PHE A 185 -42.70 -60.65 -1.56
CA PHE A 185 -43.78 -60.76 -2.53
C PHE A 185 -44.79 -61.81 -2.01
N GLU A 186 -46.06 -61.45 -1.96
CA GLU A 186 -47.16 -62.42 -1.74
C GLU A 186 -47.56 -63.09 -3.06
N SER A 187 -47.57 -64.44 -3.02
CA SER A 187 -48.34 -65.42 -3.84
C SER A 187 -47.96 -65.57 -5.33
N SER A 188 -47.83 -66.75 -5.96
CA SER A 188 -48.28 -68.13 -5.70
C SER A 188 -47.47 -69.13 -6.54
N ASP A 189 -47.28 -70.34 -6.01
CA ASP A 189 -47.17 -71.69 -6.64
C ASP A 189 -46.27 -71.93 -7.89
N ASP A 190 -45.17 -72.69 -7.78
CA ASP A 190 -45.12 -74.17 -7.84
C ASP A 190 -43.68 -74.74 -7.97
N ASP A 191 -43.47 -75.90 -7.33
CA ASP A 191 -42.50 -76.99 -7.56
C ASP A 191 -40.98 -76.95 -7.17
N MET A 192 -40.71 -77.59 -6.02
CA MET A 192 -39.80 -78.74 -5.76
C MET A 192 -38.32 -78.75 -6.24
N SER A 193 -37.39 -78.83 -5.27
CA SER A 193 -36.52 -80.01 -4.97
C SER A 193 -35.07 -79.69 -4.55
N GLY A 194 -34.71 -80.17 -3.34
CA GLY A 194 -33.45 -80.82 -2.97
C GLY A 194 -32.11 -80.08 -3.13
N ASN A 195 -31.53 -79.59 -2.03
CA ASN A 195 -30.43 -80.29 -1.34
C ASN A 195 -29.98 -79.48 -0.10
N GLU A 196 -30.07 -80.11 1.08
CA GLU A 196 -29.36 -79.71 2.29
C GLU A 196 -28.00 -80.42 2.31
N GLU A 197 -26.94 -79.71 2.72
CA GLU A 197 -26.08 -80.12 3.85
C GLU A 197 -24.95 -79.09 4.02
N MET A 198 -25.12 -78.27 5.05
CA MET A 198 -24.11 -77.39 5.65
C MET A 198 -24.15 -77.73 7.14
N GLU A 199 -23.06 -78.25 7.70
CA GLU A 199 -22.92 -78.41 9.15
C GLU A 199 -21.74 -77.59 9.69
N ASP A 200 -22.16 -76.54 10.40
CA ASP A 200 -21.61 -75.82 11.55
C ASP A 200 -20.33 -76.29 12.27
N ILE A 201 -19.42 -75.33 12.53
CA ILE A 201 -18.65 -75.28 13.78
C ILE A 201 -18.58 -73.83 14.31
N ASN A 202 -19.47 -73.57 15.26
CA ASN A 202 -19.20 -73.11 16.63
C ASN A 202 -18.44 -71.80 16.91
N THR A 203 -19.14 -70.97 17.67
CA THR A 203 -18.73 -69.72 18.32
C THR A 203 -17.55 -69.86 19.29
N ASN A 204 -16.60 -68.93 19.25
CA ASN A 204 -15.99 -68.44 20.49
C ASN A 204 -15.57 -66.96 20.38
N LYS A 205 -16.38 -66.11 21.02
CA LYS A 205 -16.08 -64.70 21.32
C LYS A 205 -15.32 -64.71 22.64
N GLN A 206 -14.02 -64.41 22.61
CA GLN A 206 -13.31 -63.95 23.81
C GLN A 206 -13.08 -62.45 23.67
N ALA A 207 -13.48 -61.76 24.73
CA ALA A 207 -13.37 -60.33 24.93
C ALA A 207 -11.91 -59.93 25.10
N GLU A 208 -11.52 -58.80 24.52
CA GLU A 208 -10.56 -57.92 25.18
C GLU A 208 -11.11 -56.51 25.22
N ASP A 209 -11.14 -56.04 26.47
CA ASP A 209 -11.54 -54.77 27.00
C ASP A 209 -10.38 -53.78 26.74
N THR A 210 -10.56 -52.87 25.81
CA THR A 210 -9.75 -51.65 25.76
C THR A 210 -10.69 -50.48 25.94
N GLY A 211 -10.84 -50.07 27.20
CA GLY A 211 -11.36 -48.77 27.59
C GLY A 211 -10.59 -47.68 26.87
N GLY A 212 -11.21 -47.11 25.86
CA GLY A 212 -10.79 -45.91 25.17
C GLY A 212 -12.05 -45.21 24.71
N ASP A 213 -12.37 -44.09 25.36
CA ASP A 213 -13.52 -43.27 24.97
C ASP A 213 -13.45 -42.96 23.47
N PRO A 214 -14.57 -43.08 22.73
CA PRO A 214 -14.57 -42.79 21.31
C PRO A 214 -14.21 -41.31 21.08
N PHE A 215 -13.18 -41.11 20.26
CA PHE A 215 -12.52 -39.85 19.86
C PHE A 215 -13.44 -38.77 19.25
N TRP A 216 -14.76 -38.97 19.27
CA TRP A 216 -15.77 -38.12 18.64
C TRP A 216 -16.57 -37.26 19.63
N ILE A 217 -16.28 -37.34 20.93
CA ILE A 217 -16.80 -36.39 21.93
C ILE A 217 -15.77 -35.25 22.08
N LEU A 218 -15.56 -34.49 21.00
CA LEU A 218 -14.87 -33.21 21.04
C LEU A 218 -15.94 -32.12 21.01
N ASP A 219 -16.20 -31.55 22.19
CA ASP A 219 -17.04 -30.37 22.39
C ASP A 219 -16.43 -29.18 21.63
N LEU A 220 -17.11 -28.75 20.57
CA LEU A 220 -16.63 -27.74 19.62
C LEU A 220 -16.98 -26.30 20.02
N ASN A 221 -17.42 -26.02 21.25
CA ASN A 221 -17.65 -24.64 21.72
C ASN A 221 -17.36 -24.46 23.23
N PRO A 222 -16.11 -24.17 23.64
CA PRO A 222 -15.77 -23.96 25.05
C PRO A 222 -15.93 -22.51 25.54
N ASP A 223 -16.52 -21.58 24.77
CA ASP A 223 -16.69 -20.18 25.18
C ASP A 223 -18.12 -19.66 24.96
N MET A 224 -18.99 -19.94 25.94
CA MET A 224 -20.16 -19.12 26.29
C MET A 224 -20.34 -19.21 27.81
N GLN A 225 -19.41 -18.59 28.55
CA GLN A 225 -19.63 -18.27 29.96
C GLN A 225 -20.62 -17.09 30.03
N SER A 226 -21.70 -17.29 30.78
CA SER A 226 -22.54 -16.24 31.35
C SER A 226 -22.54 -16.39 32.86
#